data_AF-A0A177B9W8-F1
#
_entry.id   AF-A0A177B9W8-F1
#
_cell.length_a   1.000
_cell.length_b   1.000
_cell.length_c   1.000
_cell.angle_alpha   90.00
_cell.angle_beta   90.00
_cell.angle_gamma   90.00
#
_symmetry.space_group_name_H-M   'P 1'
#
loop_
_entity.id
_entity.type
_entity.pdbx_description
1 polymer ?
#
loop_
_entity_poly.entity_id
_entity_poly.type
_entity_poly.pdbx_seq_one_letter_code
_entity_poly.pdbx_strand_id
1 'polypeptide(L)'
;MNDSVWWSVNEEGKIDFNIIAYSERISIGILSIISSYGIIGLYLSLVLVISKFLRIILSGYSNRIMFEELPNVDKLLNLCNDIFTVREAKDFRLEEELFSKLMFIYRSPAHLIEWTKYQRLKTKTE
;
A
#
# COMPACT_ATOMS: atom_id res chain seq x y z
N MET A 1 -50.76 -64.49 -22.72
CA MET A 1 -49.91 -63.79 -21.72
C MET A 1 -48.59 -64.53 -21.70
N ASN A 2 -47.48 -64.03 -22.22
CA ASN A 2 -47.15 -62.69 -22.69
C ASN A 2 -46.02 -62.86 -23.72
N ASP A 3 -46.29 -62.61 -25.00
CA ASP A 3 -45.28 -62.73 -26.05
C ASP A 3 -44.43 -61.45 -26.02
N SER A 4 -43.29 -61.50 -25.32
CA SER A 4 -42.39 -60.36 -25.24
C SER A 4 -41.58 -60.25 -26.54
N VAL A 5 -42.10 -59.43 -27.45
CA VAL A 5 -41.43 -59.03 -28.68
C VAL A 5 -40.32 -58.02 -28.35
N TRP A 6 -39.15 -58.21 -28.93
CA TRP A 6 -38.00 -57.30 -28.82
C TRP A 6 -37.40 -57.05 -30.21
N TRP A 7 -36.69 -55.94 -30.34
CA TRP A 7 -36.12 -55.48 -31.62
C TRP A 7 -34.67 -55.94 -31.74
N SER A 8 -34.30 -56.58 -32.85
CA SER A 8 -32.91 -56.87 -33.19
C SER A 8 -32.41 -55.89 -34.23
N VAL A 9 -31.30 -55.20 -33.94
CA VAL A 9 -30.54 -54.49 -34.96
C VAL A 9 -29.59 -55.52 -35.58
N ASN A 10 -29.44 -55.54 -36.91
CA ASN A 10 -28.48 -56.38 -37.63
C ASN A 10 -27.86 -55.54 -38.74
N GLU A 11 -26.53 -55.45 -38.78
CA GLU A 11 -25.79 -54.96 -39.95
C GLU A 11 -25.32 -56.17 -40.75
N GLU A 12 -25.77 -56.29 -42.02
CA GLU A 12 -25.37 -57.28 -43.04
C GLU A 12 -24.69 -58.58 -42.52
N GLY A 13 -25.39 -59.33 -41.66
CA GLY A 13 -24.96 -60.67 -41.22
C GLY A 13 -23.89 -60.71 -40.11
N LYS A 14 -23.54 -59.59 -39.48
CA LYS A 14 -22.59 -59.54 -38.36
C LYS A 14 -23.32 -59.26 -37.04
N ILE A 15 -23.14 -60.18 -36.09
CA ILE A 15 -23.83 -60.17 -34.78
C ILE A 15 -23.14 -59.24 -33.76
N ASP A 16 -21.91 -58.79 -34.05
CA ASP A 16 -21.12 -57.95 -33.15
C ASP A 16 -21.19 -56.46 -33.48
N PHE A 17 -21.71 -55.68 -32.53
CA PHE A 17 -21.73 -54.22 -32.56
C PHE A 17 -20.45 -53.65 -31.95
N ASN A 18 -19.64 -52.95 -32.76
CA ASN A 18 -18.48 -52.23 -32.28
C ASN A 18 -18.77 -50.73 -32.22
N ILE A 19 -18.95 -50.20 -31.01
CA ILE A 19 -19.16 -48.77 -30.79
C ILE A 19 -17.82 -48.15 -30.41
N ILE A 20 -17.32 -47.26 -31.26
CA ILE A 20 -16.11 -46.48 -30.98
C ILE A 20 -16.54 -45.15 -30.37
N ALA A 21 -16.37 -45.01 -29.06
CA ALA A 21 -16.63 -43.77 -28.35
C ALA A 21 -15.31 -43.01 -28.11
N TYR A 22 -15.25 -41.76 -28.56
CA TYR A 22 -14.15 -40.85 -28.24
C TYR A 22 -14.56 -40.01 -27.03
N SER A 23 -13.93 -40.30 -25.88
CA SER A 23 -14.12 -39.51 -24.67
C SER A 23 -12.98 -38.51 -24.54
N GLU A 24 -13.30 -37.22 -24.68
CA GLU A 24 -12.36 -36.15 -24.38
C GLU A 24 -12.25 -35.92 -22.87
N ARG A 25 -11.03 -35.61 -22.40
CA ARG A 25 -10.81 -35.29 -21.00
C ARG A 25 -11.30 -33.87 -20.73
N ILE A 26 -12.42 -33.77 -20.01
CA ILE A 26 -12.93 -32.48 -19.52
C ILE A 26 -12.29 -32.21 -18.16
N SER A 27 -11.51 -31.12 -18.07
CA SER A 27 -10.99 -30.63 -16.79
C SER A 27 -12.14 -30.00 -15.99
N ILE A 28 -12.83 -30.80 -15.17
CA ILE A 28 -13.84 -30.30 -14.22
C ILE A 28 -13.10 -29.82 -12.97
N GLY A 29 -13.15 -28.52 -12.71
CA GLY A 29 -12.63 -27.96 -11.46
C GLY A 29 -12.34 -26.47 -11.50
N ILE A 30 -12.04 -25.94 -10.31
CA ILE A 30 -11.60 -24.56 -10.04
C ILE A 30 -10.43 -24.13 -10.93
N LEU A 31 -9.59 -25.07 -11.36
CA LEU A 31 -8.48 -24.84 -12.29
C LEU A 31 -8.93 -24.33 -13.66
N SER A 32 -10.10 -24.75 -14.16
CA SER A 32 -10.65 -24.25 -15.42
C SER A 32 -11.04 -22.77 -15.31
N ILE A 33 -11.65 -22.38 -14.17
CA ILE A 33 -12.03 -20.99 -13.84
C ILE A 33 -10.76 -20.11 -13.69
N ILE A 34 -9.72 -20.65 -13.05
CA ILE A 34 -8.46 -19.93 -12.83
C ILE A 34 -7.67 -19.78 -14.14
N SER A 35 -7.79 -20.73 -15.09
CA SER A 35 -6.99 -20.76 -16.33
C SER A 35 -7.14 -19.50 -17.19
N SER A 36 -8.31 -18.84 -17.17
CA SER A 36 -8.57 -17.63 -17.96
C SER A 36 -8.92 -16.41 -17.10
N TYR A 37 -9.84 -16.54 -16.14
CA TYR A 37 -10.27 -15.42 -15.30
C TYR A 37 -9.35 -15.16 -14.09
N GLY A 38 -8.56 -16.16 -13.68
CA GLY A 38 -7.59 -16.01 -12.60
C GLY A 38 -6.39 -15.16 -12.98
N ILE A 39 -5.84 -15.36 -14.18
CA ILE A 39 -4.65 -14.63 -14.65
C ILE A 39 -4.95 -13.13 -14.87
N ILE A 40 -6.15 -12.80 -15.37
CA ILE A 40 -6.58 -11.41 -15.53
C ILE A 40 -6.79 -10.74 -14.17
N GLY A 41 -7.37 -11.45 -13.19
CA GLY A 41 -7.51 -10.97 -11.82
C GLY A 41 -6.16 -10.71 -11.15
N LEU A 42 -5.20 -11.62 -11.33
CA LEU A 42 -3.83 -11.47 -10.82
C LEU A 42 -3.12 -10.27 -11.47
N TYR A 43 -3.23 -10.11 -12.79
CA TYR A 43 -2.67 -8.97 -13.51
C TYR A 43 -3.22 -7.64 -13.00
N LEU A 44 -4.55 -7.53 -12.91
CA LEU A 44 -5.22 -6.33 -12.40
C LEU A 44 -4.83 -6.04 -10.95
N SER A 45 -4.78 -7.06 -10.09
CA SER A 45 -4.37 -6.91 -8.69
C SER A 45 -2.95 -6.34 -8.59
N LEU A 46 -2.00 -6.91 -9.31
CA LEU A 46 -0.61 -6.46 -9.30
C LEU A 46 -0.49 -5.01 -9.80
N VAL A 47 -1.12 -4.69 -10.94
CA VAL A 47 -1.10 -3.34 -11.53
C VAL A 47 -1.72 -2.33 -10.57
N LEU A 48 -2.84 -2.66 -9.92
CA LEU A 48 -3.49 -1.78 -8.95
C LEU A 48 -2.61 -1.54 -7.71
N VAL A 49 -1.93 -2.56 -7.21
CA VAL A 49 -1.01 -2.43 -6.07
C VAL A 49 0.15 -1.49 -6.42
N ILE A 50 0.78 -1.69 -7.58
CA ILE A 50 1.88 -0.83 -8.06
C ILE A 50 1.39 0.61 -8.26
N SER A 51 0.23 0.79 -8.89
CA SER A 51 -0.36 2.10 -9.13
C SER A 51 -0.68 2.84 -7.83
N LYS A 52 -1.19 2.11 -6.82
CA LYS A 52 -1.47 2.67 -5.50
C LYS A 52 -0.18 3.05 -4.78
N PHE A 53 0.86 2.22 -4.86
CA PHE A 53 2.16 2.52 -4.27
C PHE A 53 2.77 3.80 -4.85
N LEU A 54 2.81 3.92 -6.18
CA LEU A 54 3.27 5.15 -6.85
C LEU A 54 2.43 6.37 -6.45
N ARG A 55 1.10 6.23 -6.38
CA ARG A 55 0.22 7.32 -5.93
C ARG A 55 0.51 7.75 -4.50
N ILE A 56 0.82 6.83 -3.59
CA ILE A 56 1.14 7.18 -2.20
C ILE A 56 2.40 8.04 -2.13
N ILE A 57 3.45 7.68 -2.89
CA ILE A 57 4.69 8.46 -2.94
C ILE A 57 4.41 9.87 -3.47
N LEU A 58 3.67 9.98 -4.58
CA LEU A 58 3.38 11.28 -5.22
C LEU A 58 2.38 12.15 -4.44
N SER A 59 1.38 11.54 -3.81
CA SER A 59 0.36 12.27 -3.05
C SER A 59 0.83 12.70 -1.66
N GLY A 60 1.83 12.01 -1.09
CA GLY A 60 2.36 12.29 0.24
C GLY A 60 3.20 13.57 0.33
N TYR A 61 3.65 14.14 -0.79
CA TYR A 61 4.53 15.31 -0.78
C TYR A 61 3.86 16.54 -0.14
N SER A 62 2.57 16.78 -0.40
CA SER A 62 1.88 17.99 0.11
C SER A 62 1.88 18.09 1.64
N ASN A 63 1.66 16.98 2.34
CA ASN A 63 1.65 16.96 3.82
C ASN A 63 3.05 17.18 4.42
N ARG A 64 4.13 16.98 3.65
CA ARG A 64 5.50 17.17 4.12
C ARG A 64 6.01 18.58 3.91
N ILE A 65 5.41 19.36 3.00
CA ILE A 65 5.80 20.74 2.67
C ILE A 65 5.96 21.58 3.94
N MET A 66 5.04 21.47 4.90
CA MET A 66 5.09 22.27 6.14
C MET A 66 6.30 21.98 7.04
N PHE A 67 6.97 20.85 6.86
CA PHE A 67 8.14 20.43 7.64
C PHE A 67 9.44 20.49 6.85
N GLU A 68 9.37 20.40 5.52
CA GLU A 68 10.54 20.41 4.63
C GLU A 68 10.89 21.84 4.18
N GLU A 69 9.89 22.69 3.93
CA GLU A 69 10.07 24.05 3.40
C GLU A 69 10.16 25.10 4.52
N LEU A 70 11.16 24.97 5.40
CA LEU A 70 11.40 25.89 6.51
C LEU A 70 12.53 26.90 6.20
N PRO A 71 12.33 28.21 6.39
CA PRO A 71 13.31 29.22 6.01
C PRO A 71 14.61 29.19 6.83
N ASN A 72 14.53 29.02 8.16
CA ASN A 72 15.70 28.85 9.02
C ASN A 72 15.38 27.87 10.16
N VAL A 73 16.17 26.81 10.31
CA VAL A 73 16.00 25.75 11.32
C VAL A 73 16.96 25.81 12.51
N ASP A 74 17.86 26.81 12.58
CA ASP A 74 18.93 26.91 13.57
C ASP A 74 18.40 26.92 15.02
N LYS A 75 17.32 27.65 15.28
CA LYS A 75 16.72 27.71 16.63
C LYS A 75 16.15 26.37 17.07
N LEU A 76 15.58 25.62 16.13
CA LEU A 76 15.01 24.31 16.40
C LEU A 76 16.13 23.29 16.63
N LEU A 77 17.19 23.36 15.83
CA LEU A 77 18.39 22.56 16.00
C LEU A 77 19.05 22.82 17.37
N ASN A 78 19.18 24.10 17.76
CA ASN A 78 19.71 24.46 19.07
C ASN A 78 18.83 23.93 20.21
N LEU A 79 17.50 24.01 20.10
CA LEU A 79 16.59 23.41 21.08
C LEU A 79 16.80 21.89 21.20
N CYS A 80 16.99 21.18 20.07
CA CYS A 80 17.29 19.74 20.08
C CYS A 80 18.64 19.44 20.75
N ASN A 81 19.65 20.28 20.51
CA ASN A 81 20.97 20.17 21.15
C ASN A 81 20.91 20.47 22.66
N ASP A 82 20.07 21.42 23.08
CA ASP A 82 19.83 21.72 24.49
C ASP A 82 19.20 20.52 25.20
N ILE A 83 18.20 19.87 24.59
CA ILE A 83 17.60 18.63 25.10
C ILE A 83 18.66 17.53 25.24
N PHE A 84 19.54 17.38 24.24
CA PHE A 84 20.63 16.41 24.30
C PHE A 84 21.59 16.70 25.47
N THR A 85 21.98 17.97 25.64
CA THR A 85 22.88 18.41 26.71
C THR A 85 22.26 18.18 28.10
N VAL A 86 20.98 18.49 28.26
CA VAL A 86 20.25 18.30 29.54
C VAL A 86 20.10 16.81 29.87
N ARG A 87 19.91 15.96 28.85
CA ARG A 87 19.89 14.50 29.02
C ARG A 87 21.24 13.97 29.48
N GLU A 88 22.36 14.49 28.97
CA GLU A 88 23.70 14.15 29.46
C GLU A 88 23.93 14.60 30.91
N ALA A 89 23.39 15.76 31.29
CA ALA A 89 23.42 16.27 32.66
C ALA A 89 22.47 15.53 33.63
N LYS A 90 21.58 14.66 33.12
CA LYS A 90 20.56 13.91 33.87
C LYS A 90 19.56 14.79 34.65
N ASP A 91 19.29 16.00 34.15
CA ASP A 91 18.22 16.86 34.70
C ASP A 91 16.91 16.63 33.95
N PHE A 92 16.19 15.58 34.36
CA PHE A 92 14.97 15.14 33.68
C PHE A 92 13.82 16.14 33.74
N ARG A 93 13.78 17.02 34.74
CA ARG A 93 12.70 18.01 34.88
C ARG A 93 12.83 19.08 33.80
N LEU A 94 14.05 19.56 33.58
CA LEU A 94 14.31 20.52 32.51
C LEU A 94 14.16 19.88 31.12
N GLU A 95 14.54 18.60 30.98
CA GLU A 95 14.35 17.82 29.76
C GLU A 95 12.87 17.77 29.35
N GLU A 96 11.98 17.46 30.30
CA GLU A 96 10.53 17.39 30.08
C GLU A 96 9.95 18.73 29.63
N GLU A 97 10.40 19.84 30.22
CA GLU A 97 9.96 21.19 29.86
C GLU A 97 10.39 21.58 28.44
N LEU A 98 11.66 21.32 28.09
CA LEU A 98 12.20 21.56 26.76
C LEU A 98 11.50 20.69 25.70
N PHE A 99 11.25 19.42 26.02
CA PHE A 99 10.54 18.50 25.13
C PHE A 99 9.07 18.92 24.92
N SER A 100 8.40 19.37 25.98
CA SER A 100 7.03 19.89 25.90
C SER A 100 6.96 21.12 24.98
N LYS A 101 7.95 22.01 25.06
CA LYS A 101 8.07 23.16 24.15
C LYS A 101 8.27 22.74 22.70
N LEU A 102 9.12 21.75 22.45
CA LEU A 102 9.32 21.18 21.11
C LEU A 102 8.01 20.62 20.53
N MET A 103 7.29 19.82 21.31
CA MET A 103 6.00 19.25 20.91
C MET A 103 4.95 20.33 20.63
N PHE A 104 4.90 21.39 21.45
CA PHE A 104 3.99 22.50 21.24
C PHE A 104 4.23 23.22 19.91
N ILE A 105 5.50 23.42 19.53
CA ILE A 105 5.88 24.03 18.25
C ILE A 105 5.42 23.14 17.09
N TYR A 106 5.69 21.82 17.15
CA TYR A 106 5.30 20.89 16.09
C TYR A 106 3.79 20.66 15.97
N ARG A 107 3.01 20.91 17.03
CA ARG A 107 1.56 20.77 17.01
C ARG A 107 0.84 21.87 16.20
N SER A 108 1.48 23.01 15.97
CA SER A 108 0.88 24.14 15.25
C SER A 108 1.81 24.68 14.15
N PRO A 109 1.42 24.62 12.86
CA PRO A 109 2.22 25.20 11.77
C PRO A 109 2.46 26.70 11.93
N ALA A 110 1.54 27.43 12.57
CA ALA A 110 1.71 28.85 12.81
C ALA A 110 2.90 29.15 13.75
N HIS A 111 3.03 28.40 14.84
CA HIS A 111 4.17 28.54 15.76
C HIS A 111 5.48 28.09 15.11
N LEU A 112 5.43 27.01 14.31
CA LEU A 112 6.61 26.52 13.58
C LEU A 112 7.16 27.57 12.62
N ILE A 113 6.30 28.22 11.83
CA ILE A 113 6.71 29.29 10.90
C ILE A 113 7.25 30.51 11.67
N GLU A 114 6.60 30.89 12.77
CA GLU A 114 7.07 32.01 13.57
C GLU A 114 8.46 31.76 14.18
N TRP A 115 8.73 30.52 14.58
CA TRP A 115 10.03 30.12 15.10
C TRP A 115 11.12 30.09 14.04
N THR A 116 10.78 29.62 12.83
CA THR A 116 11.71 29.43 11.72
C THR A 116 11.89 30.66 10.83
N LYS A 117 11.14 31.75 11.08
CA LYS A 117 11.30 33.01 10.34
C LYS A 117 12.73 33.54 10.39
N TYR A 118 13.22 34.06 9.27
CA TYR A 118 14.48 34.80 9.21
C TYR A 118 14.44 35.94 10.23
N GLN A 119 15.47 36.02 11.08
CA GLN A 119 15.67 37.20 11.89
C GLN A 119 16.02 38.34 10.94
N ARG A 120 15.11 39.33 10.82
CA ARG A 120 15.47 40.61 10.23
C ARG A 120 16.64 41.14 11.04
N LEU A 121 17.84 41.10 10.45
CA LEU A 121 18.98 41.86 10.94
C LEU A 121 18.47 43.28 11.12
N LYS A 122 18.38 43.75 12.36
CA LYS A 122 18.17 45.18 12.60
C LYS A 122 19.39 45.85 12.00
N THR A 123 19.26 46.38 10.79
CA THR A 123 20.21 47.34 10.26
C THR A 123 20.33 48.40 11.33
N LYS A 124 21.49 48.51 11.96
CA LYS A 124 21.84 49.64 12.81
C LYS A 124 21.67 50.87 11.93
N THR A 125 20.53 51.54 12.06
CA THR A 125 20.43 52.93 11.66
C THR A 125 21.28 53.67 12.69
N GLU A 126 22.42 54.17 12.22
CA GLU A 126 23.31 55.08 12.94
C GLU A 126 22.57 56.35 13.37
#